data_AF-A0A8C4II23-F1
#
_entry.id   AF-A0A8C4II23-F1
#
_cell.length_a   1.000
_cell.length_b   1.000
_cell.length_c   1.000
_cell.angle_alpha   90.00
_cell.angle_beta   90.00
_cell.angle_gamma   90.00
#
_symmetry.space_group_name_H-M   'P 1'
#
loop_
_entity.id
_entity.type
_entity.pdbx_description
1 polymer ?
#
loop_
_entity_poly.entity_id
_entity_poly.type
_entity_poly.pdbx_seq_one_letter_code
_entity_poly.pdbx_strand_id
1 'polypeptide(L)'
;MKRNFSLSLFYYCKVETFPQKPSSRVTVSVLDVKMGHTLLCVLGLFLLNTLPYGHAEVSNRASLTLQPNWPQIFSGETITLRCEIDGGGDTQWTYEWEPTSSNTQSSTHSEYRTIRAQWSHSGDYRCKGRKDSYSSTEWSDYIRLTVSSQRPKAQLRADDRDIPVGGSVTLTCSVNPSSSGWKYFWYRGKKTSEPLTTPDVVFLSTGQIRVSQGGLYWCRGGRGDPVYYTEYSDPISINKIFENKAVVTLQPNWSEIYRGEKITLRCEIKDGGDTEWTYEWKTTSSRKPSNQNEHSIRSTTVSHSGEYSCKGRMKHAQQS
;
A
#
# COMPACT_ATOMS: atom_id res chain seq x y z
N MET A 1 31.95 73.12 -37.22
CA MET A 1 31.30 72.59 -38.44
C MET A 1 31.52 71.07 -38.48
N LYS A 2 30.41 70.30 -38.61
CA LYS A 2 30.22 69.03 -39.34
C LYS A 2 31.40 68.02 -39.34
N ARG A 3 31.28 66.73 -39.00
CA ARG A 3 30.23 65.74 -39.33
C ARG A 3 30.51 64.41 -38.60
N ASN A 4 29.44 63.66 -38.32
CA ASN A 4 29.38 62.26 -37.91
C ASN A 4 30.03 61.28 -38.91
N PHE A 5 30.40 60.08 -38.43
CA PHE A 5 29.92 58.74 -38.89
C PHE A 5 30.46 57.68 -37.89
N SER A 6 29.61 57.10 -37.05
CA SER A 6 28.94 55.79 -37.21
C SER A 6 29.87 54.59 -37.05
N LEU A 7 29.78 53.90 -35.91
CA LEU A 7 30.01 52.44 -35.85
C LEU A 7 28.87 51.77 -35.10
N SER A 8 28.26 50.82 -35.79
CA SER A 8 27.05 50.09 -35.48
C SER A 8 27.27 49.10 -34.34
N LEU A 9 26.43 49.12 -33.29
CA LEU A 9 26.32 48.00 -32.35
C LEU A 9 25.36 46.96 -32.91
N PHE A 10 25.86 45.78 -33.22
CA PHE A 10 25.06 44.60 -33.50
C PHE A 10 24.56 44.00 -32.19
N TYR A 11 23.25 44.00 -31.94
CA TYR A 11 22.64 43.16 -30.91
C TYR A 11 22.07 41.90 -31.59
N TYR A 12 22.67 40.74 -31.31
CA TYR A 12 22.08 39.45 -31.60
C TYR A 12 21.04 39.12 -30.53
N CYS A 13 19.78 38.92 -30.94
CA CYS A 13 18.73 38.37 -30.06
C CYS A 13 18.68 36.85 -30.28
N LYS A 14 19.16 36.07 -29.31
CA LYS A 14 19.02 34.61 -29.29
C LYS A 14 17.69 34.28 -28.60
N VAL A 15 16.73 33.75 -29.36
CA VAL A 15 15.46 33.25 -28.80
C VAL A 15 15.62 31.75 -28.58
N GLU A 16 15.73 31.33 -27.31
CA GLU A 16 15.60 29.92 -26.93
C GLU A 16 14.17 29.66 -26.48
N THR A 17 13.44 28.85 -27.25
CA THR A 17 12.08 28.39 -26.91
C THR A 17 12.13 27.08 -26.15
N PHE A 18 11.54 27.01 -24.96
CA PHE A 18 11.18 25.76 -24.28
C PHE A 18 9.66 25.52 -24.38
N PRO A 19 9.21 24.24 -24.40
CA PRO A 19 7.90 23.89 -24.94
C PRO A 19 6.78 24.06 -23.91
N GLN A 20 5.78 24.87 -24.24
CA GLN A 20 4.44 24.74 -23.65
C GLN A 20 3.43 24.27 -24.70
N LYS A 21 2.52 23.42 -24.23
CA LYS A 21 1.45 22.69 -24.93
C LYS A 21 0.61 23.53 -25.91
N PRO A 22 -0.09 22.89 -26.86
CA PRO A 22 -0.62 23.53 -28.05
C PRO A 22 -1.91 24.28 -27.74
N SER A 23 -1.94 25.57 -28.08
CA SER A 23 -3.19 26.31 -28.29
C SER A 23 -3.23 26.81 -29.73
N SER A 24 -4.35 26.52 -30.38
CA SER A 24 -4.55 26.59 -31.82
C SER A 24 -4.90 28.01 -32.26
N ARG A 25 -3.88 28.82 -32.56
CA ARG A 25 -3.85 29.90 -33.59
C ARG A 25 -2.70 30.87 -33.30
N VAL A 26 -1.72 30.92 -34.19
CA VAL A 26 -0.74 32.01 -34.27
C VAL A 26 -1.15 32.89 -35.44
N THR A 27 -1.50 34.14 -35.18
CA THR A 27 -1.75 35.13 -36.23
C THR A 27 -0.53 36.04 -36.30
N VAL A 28 0.24 35.95 -37.38
CA VAL A 28 1.35 36.87 -37.66
C VAL A 28 0.80 38.01 -38.51
N SER A 29 0.67 39.20 -37.92
CA SER A 29 0.37 40.43 -38.65
C SER A 29 1.64 41.25 -38.81
N VAL A 30 2.11 41.40 -40.05
CA VAL A 30 3.22 42.28 -40.43
C VAL A 30 2.69 43.72 -40.45
N LEU A 31 3.25 44.60 -39.61
CA LEU A 31 2.98 46.03 -39.64
C LEU A 31 3.99 46.71 -40.58
N ASP A 32 3.49 47.16 -41.73
CA ASP A 32 4.22 47.98 -42.69
C ASP A 32 4.22 49.44 -42.19
N VAL A 33 5.29 49.87 -41.53
CA VAL A 33 5.36 51.22 -40.93
C VAL A 33 5.89 52.21 -41.96
N LYS A 34 4.98 52.80 -42.74
CA LYS A 34 5.30 54.03 -43.49
C LYS A 34 5.53 55.19 -42.52
N MET A 35 6.73 55.76 -42.66
CA MET A 35 7.29 56.85 -41.87
C MET A 35 6.39 58.09 -41.91
N GLY A 36 5.70 58.37 -40.82
CA GLY A 36 4.88 59.58 -40.72
C GLY A 36 3.99 59.68 -39.50
N HIS A 37 4.41 59.28 -38.30
CA HIS A 37 3.79 59.69 -37.03
C HIS A 37 4.74 59.39 -35.86
N THR A 38 5.81 60.16 -35.75
CA THR A 38 6.73 60.12 -34.59
C THR A 38 6.05 60.52 -33.28
N LEU A 39 4.84 61.10 -33.30
CA LEU A 39 4.08 61.46 -32.10
C LEU A 39 3.31 60.28 -31.47
N LEU A 40 2.81 59.33 -32.29
CA LEU A 40 1.99 58.19 -31.81
C LEU A 40 2.85 57.06 -31.21
N CYS A 41 4.05 56.79 -31.75
CA CYS A 41 4.98 55.83 -31.15
C CYS A 41 5.55 56.32 -29.81
N VAL A 42 5.76 57.63 -29.64
CA VAL A 42 6.25 58.20 -28.38
C VAL A 42 5.14 58.16 -27.32
N LEU A 43 3.89 58.47 -27.68
CA LEU A 43 2.74 58.31 -26.78
C LEU A 43 2.47 56.83 -26.41
N GLY A 44 2.67 55.88 -27.34
CA GLY A 44 2.58 54.44 -27.05
C GLY A 44 3.68 53.93 -26.09
N LEU A 45 4.90 54.46 -26.20
CA LEU A 45 6.01 54.16 -25.27
C LEU A 45 5.82 54.84 -23.89
N PHE A 46 5.18 56.01 -23.84
CA PHE A 46 4.77 56.62 -22.56
C PHE A 46 3.61 55.85 -21.90
N LEU A 47 2.68 55.28 -22.68
CA LEU A 47 1.58 54.47 -22.13
C LEU A 47 2.02 53.07 -21.66
N LEU A 48 3.07 52.49 -22.27
CA LEU A 48 3.71 51.24 -21.77
C LEU A 48 4.50 51.45 -20.48
N ASN A 49 4.95 52.68 -20.19
CA ASN A 49 5.55 53.05 -18.90
C ASN A 49 4.51 53.47 -17.84
N THR A 50 3.23 53.53 -18.20
CA THR A 50 2.10 53.69 -17.26
C THR A 50 1.35 52.38 -17.00
N LEU A 51 1.89 51.23 -17.41
CA LEU A 51 1.53 50.01 -16.71
C LEU A 51 1.92 50.24 -15.25
N PRO A 52 1.00 50.13 -14.28
CA PRO A 52 1.45 50.03 -12.91
C PRO A 52 2.43 48.87 -12.94
N TYR A 53 3.69 49.14 -12.56
CA TYR A 53 4.55 48.09 -12.04
C TYR A 53 3.68 47.45 -10.97
N GLY A 54 3.01 46.35 -11.33
CA GLY A 54 2.31 45.51 -10.39
C GLY A 54 3.44 45.10 -9.48
N HIS A 55 3.55 45.78 -8.35
CA HIS A 55 4.35 45.32 -7.26
C HIS A 55 3.72 43.97 -6.96
N ALA A 56 4.33 42.90 -7.47
CA ALA A 56 4.05 41.59 -6.94
C ALA A 56 4.49 41.73 -5.49
N GLU A 57 3.53 42.05 -4.61
CA GLU A 57 3.76 42.02 -3.18
C GLU A 57 4.26 40.62 -2.90
N VAL A 58 5.56 40.52 -2.61
CA VAL A 58 6.16 39.29 -2.15
C VAL A 58 5.58 39.08 -0.76
N SER A 59 4.44 38.40 -0.70
CA SER A 59 3.79 38.01 0.54
C SER A 59 4.73 37.06 1.26
N ASN A 60 5.24 37.47 2.42
CA ASN A 60 6.11 36.67 3.29
C ASN A 60 5.29 35.88 4.33
N ARG A 61 4.16 35.31 3.91
CA ARG A 61 3.25 34.59 4.81
C ARG A 61 3.88 33.27 5.24
N ALA A 62 3.84 32.98 6.54
CA ALA A 62 4.20 31.68 7.09
C ALA A 62 3.02 30.71 7.05
N SER A 63 3.24 29.50 6.56
CA SER A 63 2.28 28.41 6.50
C SER A 63 2.83 27.20 7.25
N LEU A 64 1.99 26.56 8.04
CA LEU A 64 2.37 25.39 8.84
C LEU A 64 1.71 24.14 8.26
N THR A 65 2.49 23.08 8.08
CA THR A 65 1.99 21.79 7.61
C THR A 65 2.46 20.65 8.52
N LEU A 66 1.63 19.62 8.62
CA LEU A 66 1.90 18.40 9.38
C LEU A 66 2.17 17.25 8.42
N GLN A 67 3.30 16.57 8.59
CA GLN A 67 3.75 15.47 7.75
C GLN A 67 4.06 14.23 8.61
N PRO A 68 3.43 13.07 8.33
CA PRO A 68 2.25 12.90 7.48
C PRO A 68 1.02 13.60 8.07
N ASN A 69 0.05 13.97 7.22
CA ASN A 69 -1.16 14.70 7.62
C ASN A 69 -2.24 13.79 8.27
N TRP A 70 -1.82 12.90 9.17
CA TRP A 70 -2.71 11.95 9.81
C TRP A 70 -3.70 12.65 10.75
N PRO A 71 -5.01 12.33 10.69
CA PRO A 71 -6.01 12.94 11.55
C PRO A 71 -5.88 12.51 13.01
N GLN A 72 -5.31 11.33 13.25
CA GLN A 72 -5.06 10.79 14.58
C GLN A 72 -3.60 10.31 14.65
N ILE A 73 -2.90 10.77 15.68
CA ILE A 73 -1.53 10.38 15.98
C ILE A 73 -1.51 9.58 17.28
N PHE A 74 -0.65 8.57 17.34
CA PHE A 74 -0.49 7.70 18.51
C PHE A 74 0.88 7.88 19.13
N SER A 75 0.96 7.73 20.45
CA SER A 75 2.21 7.80 21.19
C SER A 75 3.22 6.78 20.62
N GLY A 76 4.43 7.26 20.32
CA GLY A 76 5.52 6.52 19.69
C GLY A 76 5.66 6.72 18.18
N GLU A 77 4.68 7.31 17.49
CA GLU A 77 4.80 7.68 16.08
C GLU A 77 5.76 8.85 15.87
N THR A 78 6.41 8.91 14.71
CA THR A 78 7.25 10.04 14.32
C THR A 78 6.48 10.92 13.34
N ILE A 79 6.38 12.20 13.65
CA ILE A 79 5.78 13.23 12.78
C ILE A 79 6.73 14.40 12.61
N THR A 80 6.55 15.18 11.55
CA THR A 80 7.32 16.38 11.26
C THR A 80 6.35 17.53 10.98
N LEU A 81 6.54 18.63 11.71
CA LEU A 81 5.93 19.91 11.38
C LEU A 81 6.88 20.67 10.44
N ARG A 82 6.35 21.27 9.38
CA ARG A 82 7.12 22.08 8.44
C ARG A 82 6.52 23.47 8.34
N CYS A 83 7.34 24.48 8.56
CA CYS A 83 6.99 25.88 8.41
C CYS A 83 7.51 26.41 7.08
N GLU A 84 6.63 26.78 6.16
CA GLU A 84 7.00 27.27 4.83
C GLU A 84 6.65 28.75 4.71
N ILE A 85 7.60 29.57 4.22
CA ILE A 85 7.44 31.02 4.06
C ILE A 85 7.37 31.33 2.57
N ASP A 86 6.25 31.91 2.15
CA ASP A 86 6.05 32.32 0.76
C ASP A 86 7.13 33.34 0.32
N GLY A 87 7.70 33.14 -0.87
CA GLY A 87 8.78 33.99 -1.39
C GLY A 87 10.14 33.84 -0.67
N GLY A 88 10.30 32.86 0.21
CA GLY A 88 11.50 32.69 1.06
C GLY A 88 12.75 32.09 0.41
N GLY A 89 12.70 31.73 -0.88
CA GLY A 89 13.70 30.88 -1.56
C GLY A 89 15.16 31.40 -1.55
N ASP A 90 15.36 32.72 -1.48
CA ASP A 90 16.69 33.36 -1.50
C ASP A 90 17.10 34.00 -0.15
N THR A 91 16.35 33.77 0.93
CA THR A 91 16.52 34.46 2.22
C THR A 91 16.79 33.49 3.38
N GLN A 92 17.85 33.75 4.17
CA GLN A 92 18.15 33.03 5.41
C GLN A 92 17.14 33.42 6.51
N TRP A 93 15.95 32.83 6.51
CA TRP A 93 15.01 32.93 7.62
C TRP A 93 15.46 32.03 8.78
N THR A 94 15.32 32.55 10.00
CA THR A 94 15.34 31.74 11.22
C THR A 94 13.91 31.45 11.65
N TYR A 95 13.65 30.24 12.13
CA TYR A 95 12.28 29.79 12.43
C TYR A 95 12.01 29.82 13.93
N GLU A 96 10.87 30.39 14.31
CA GLU A 96 10.35 30.40 15.67
C GLU A 96 9.06 29.57 15.72
N TRP A 97 8.89 28.80 16.80
CA TRP A 97 7.82 27.81 16.96
C TRP A 97 7.07 27.98 18.27
N GLU A 98 5.75 27.97 18.21
CA GLU A 98 4.84 27.86 19.37
C GLU A 98 4.13 26.49 19.30
N PRO A 99 3.91 25.76 20.41
CA PRO A 99 4.42 26.03 21.73
C PRO A 99 5.93 25.81 21.77
N THR A 100 6.62 26.77 22.38
CA THR A 100 8.03 26.66 22.80
C THR A 100 8.06 25.63 23.91
N SER A 101 8.30 24.37 23.56
CA SER A 101 8.11 23.26 24.48
C SER A 101 8.80 23.47 25.82
N SER A 102 8.11 23.19 26.92
CA SER A 102 8.73 23.17 28.25
C SER A 102 9.72 22.00 28.45
N ASN A 103 9.72 20.98 27.57
CA ASN A 103 10.54 19.77 27.71
C ASN A 103 11.22 19.22 26.43
N THR A 104 11.14 19.89 25.27
CA THR A 104 11.98 19.50 24.11
C THR A 104 13.17 20.45 24.02
N GLN A 105 14.33 19.97 24.46
CA GLN A 105 15.63 20.55 24.11
C GLN A 105 15.82 20.44 22.60
N SER A 106 15.32 21.41 21.85
CA SER A 106 15.77 21.75 20.50
C SER A 106 15.00 22.99 20.08
N SER A 107 15.52 24.16 20.44
CA SER A 107 15.23 25.42 19.76
C SER A 107 15.76 25.30 18.32
N THR A 108 15.00 24.64 17.46
CA THR A 108 15.37 24.48 16.06
C THR A 108 15.13 25.79 15.33
N HIS A 109 16.20 26.49 14.99
CA HIS A 109 16.22 27.52 13.94
C HIS A 109 15.94 26.93 12.54
N SER A 110 15.29 25.76 12.44
CA SER A 110 15.02 25.04 11.21
C SER A 110 13.56 25.09 10.82
N GLU A 111 13.35 25.05 9.51
CA GLU A 111 12.07 24.95 8.80
C GLU A 111 11.24 23.72 9.25
N TYR A 112 11.92 22.69 9.77
CA TYR A 112 11.32 21.42 10.17
C TYR A 112 11.43 21.21 11.69
N ARG A 113 10.39 20.60 12.26
CA ARG A 113 10.35 20.16 13.66
C ARG A 113 9.86 18.73 13.74
N THR A 114 10.78 17.78 13.95
CA THR A 114 10.46 16.35 14.09
C THR A 114 10.16 16.00 15.54
N ILE A 115 9.03 15.34 15.76
CA ILE A 115 8.53 14.98 17.09
C ILE A 115 8.29 13.46 17.12
N ARG A 116 8.91 12.79 18.09
CA ARG A 116 8.46 11.45 18.50
C ARG A 116 7.28 11.63 19.45
N ALA A 117 6.08 11.33 18.97
CA ALA A 117 4.82 11.67 19.61
C ALA A 117 4.72 11.06 21.02
N GLN A 118 4.28 11.87 21.96
CA GLN A 118 3.93 11.51 23.33
C GLN A 118 2.66 12.27 23.69
N TRP A 119 1.88 11.80 24.67
CA TRP A 119 0.65 12.47 25.09
C TRP A 119 0.87 13.97 25.41
N SER A 120 1.98 14.28 26.06
CA SER A 120 2.42 15.65 26.43
C SER A 120 2.72 16.57 25.25
N HIS A 121 2.89 16.04 24.04
CA HIS A 121 3.11 16.84 22.84
C HIS A 121 1.80 17.38 22.23
N SER A 122 0.63 16.98 22.74
CA SER A 122 -0.66 17.50 22.28
C SER A 122 -0.79 18.99 22.59
N GLY A 123 -1.32 19.77 21.66
CA GLY A 123 -1.45 21.22 21.79
C GLY A 123 -1.57 21.93 20.45
N ASP A 124 -1.64 23.26 20.51
CA ASP A 124 -1.77 24.12 19.33
C ASP A 124 -0.38 24.61 18.91
N TYR A 125 -0.02 24.34 17.65
CA TYR A 125 1.29 24.66 17.07
C TYR A 125 1.19 25.81 16.07
N ARG A 126 2.13 26.76 16.11
CA ARG A 126 2.30 27.86 15.15
C ARG A 126 3.76 28.05 14.84
N CYS A 127 4.06 28.68 13.70
CA CYS A 127 5.42 29.05 13.36
C CYS A 127 5.48 30.45 12.75
N LYS A 128 6.66 31.08 12.79
CA LYS A 128 6.94 32.30 12.03
C LYS A 128 8.40 32.35 11.61
N GLY A 129 8.69 33.10 10.55
CA GLY A 129 10.03 33.42 10.12
C GLY A 129 10.55 34.71 10.75
N ARG A 130 11.82 34.73 11.15
CA ARG A 130 12.57 35.92 11.52
C ARG A 130 13.75 36.11 10.58
N LYS A 131 13.84 37.30 9.97
CA LYS A 131 14.96 37.68 9.12
C LYS A 131 16.07 38.33 9.94
N ASP A 132 15.69 39.19 10.88
CA ASP A 132 16.57 39.86 11.84
C ASP A 132 15.78 40.21 13.12
N SER A 133 16.39 40.98 14.03
CA SER A 133 15.79 41.37 15.32
C SER A 133 14.51 42.22 15.18
N TYR A 134 14.29 42.87 14.04
CA TYR A 134 13.20 43.82 13.81
C TYR A 134 12.23 43.39 12.69
N SER A 135 12.61 42.41 11.87
CA SER A 135 11.82 41.93 10.74
C SER A 135 11.45 40.45 10.91
N SER A 136 10.14 40.20 11.06
CA SER A 136 9.56 38.86 11.10
C SER A 136 8.28 38.78 10.28
N THR A 137 7.91 37.57 9.89
CA THR A 137 6.56 37.30 9.39
C THR A 137 5.55 37.39 10.54
N GLU A 138 4.28 37.53 10.19
CA GLU A 138 3.20 37.17 11.12
C GLU A 138 3.26 35.68 11.47
N TRP A 139 2.64 35.30 12.59
CA TRP A 139 2.47 33.90 12.96
C TRP A 139 1.57 33.18 11.93
N SER A 140 1.91 31.93 11.64
CA SER A 140 1.06 31.05 10.85
C SER A 140 -0.27 30.79 11.55
N ASP A 141 -1.24 30.31 10.77
CA ASP A 141 -2.39 29.61 11.33
C ASP A 141 -1.92 28.43 12.19
N TYR A 142 -2.72 28.07 13.19
CA TYR A 142 -2.36 27.00 14.11
C TYR A 142 -2.81 25.62 13.63
N ILE A 143 -2.00 24.61 13.92
CA ILE A 143 -2.40 23.20 13.83
C ILE A 143 -2.54 22.63 15.23
N ARG A 144 -3.71 22.07 15.52
CA ARG A 144 -3.93 21.33 16.77
C ARG A 144 -3.43 19.89 16.63
N LEU A 145 -2.34 19.58 17.31
CA LEU A 145 -1.83 18.22 17.42
C LEU A 145 -2.56 17.47 18.55
N THR A 146 -3.16 16.33 18.23
CA THR A 146 -3.80 15.44 19.21
C THR A 146 -3.13 14.07 19.19
N VAL A 147 -2.43 13.72 20.27
CA VAL A 147 -1.73 12.44 20.40
C VAL A 147 -2.52 11.54 21.34
N SER A 148 -2.90 10.34 20.91
CA SER A 148 -3.51 9.33 21.79
C SER A 148 -2.44 8.53 22.52
N SER A 149 -2.65 8.29 23.82
CA SER A 149 -1.76 7.45 24.64
C SER A 149 -1.95 5.95 24.38
N GLN A 150 -3.14 5.55 23.90
CA GLN A 150 -3.49 4.14 23.71
C GLN A 150 -3.05 3.69 22.32
N ARG A 151 -2.25 2.62 22.28
CA ARG A 151 -1.87 1.97 21.02
C ARG A 151 -3.14 1.33 20.41
N PRO A 152 -3.42 1.57 19.12
CA PRO A 152 -4.61 1.00 18.51
C PRO A 152 -4.44 -0.51 18.32
N LYS A 153 -5.56 -1.22 18.32
CA LYS A 153 -5.62 -2.67 18.05
C LYS A 153 -6.19 -2.92 16.66
N ALA A 154 -5.54 -3.80 15.90
CA ALA A 154 -6.06 -4.23 14.60
C ALA A 154 -7.32 -5.10 14.79
N GLN A 155 -8.23 -5.05 13.83
CA GLN A 155 -9.45 -5.84 13.80
C GLN A 155 -9.45 -6.70 12.54
N LEU A 156 -9.57 -8.00 12.74
CA LEU A 156 -9.61 -9.00 11.68
C LEU A 156 -11.03 -9.53 11.50
N ARG A 157 -11.49 -9.58 10.25
CA ARG A 157 -12.78 -10.11 9.84
C ARG A 157 -12.58 -11.08 8.67
N ALA A 158 -13.50 -12.02 8.51
CA ALA A 158 -13.61 -12.87 7.33
C ALA A 158 -15.01 -12.74 6.75
N ASP A 159 -15.14 -12.86 5.43
CA ASP A 159 -16.42 -12.97 4.73
C ASP A 159 -17.11 -14.31 5.05
N ASP A 160 -16.33 -15.40 5.10
CA ASP A 160 -16.75 -16.72 5.54
C ASP A 160 -15.63 -17.37 6.38
N ARG A 161 -16.01 -18.22 7.33
CA ARG A 161 -15.07 -19.04 8.11
C ARG A 161 -14.80 -20.39 7.48
N ASP A 162 -15.60 -20.82 6.53
CA ASP A 162 -15.46 -22.11 5.89
C ASP A 162 -15.08 -21.94 4.41
N ILE A 163 -13.89 -22.43 4.04
CA ILE A 163 -13.43 -22.40 2.65
C ILE A 163 -14.16 -23.51 1.87
N PRO A 164 -14.90 -23.17 0.80
CA PRO A 164 -15.54 -24.17 -0.05
C PRO A 164 -14.49 -24.97 -0.85
N VAL A 165 -14.89 -26.13 -1.36
CA VAL A 165 -13.97 -27.01 -2.11
C VAL A 165 -13.40 -26.29 -3.33
N GLY A 166 -12.07 -26.31 -3.47
CA GLY A 166 -11.35 -25.57 -4.51
C GLY A 166 -11.42 -24.04 -4.40
N GLY A 167 -12.04 -23.50 -3.35
CA GLY A 167 -12.30 -22.08 -3.19
C GLY A 167 -11.33 -21.33 -2.28
N SER A 168 -11.72 -20.10 -1.93
CA SER A 168 -11.00 -19.23 -1.00
C SER A 168 -11.97 -18.29 -0.30
N VAL A 169 -11.60 -17.87 0.91
CA VAL A 169 -12.30 -16.83 1.69
C VAL A 169 -11.46 -15.56 1.73
N THR A 170 -12.12 -14.42 1.92
CA THR A 170 -11.50 -13.10 1.99
C THR A 170 -11.38 -12.64 3.44
N LEU A 171 -10.14 -12.42 3.88
CA LEU A 171 -9.87 -11.82 5.18
C LEU A 171 -9.69 -10.31 5.03
N THR A 172 -10.27 -9.53 5.94
CA THR A 172 -10.15 -8.07 6.01
C THR A 172 -9.56 -7.64 7.35
N CYS A 173 -8.45 -6.92 7.32
CA CYS A 173 -7.81 -6.31 8.48
C CYS A 173 -8.01 -4.80 8.44
N SER A 174 -8.37 -4.22 9.58
CA SER A 174 -8.61 -2.78 9.74
C SER A 174 -8.04 -2.28 11.06
N VAL A 175 -7.75 -0.99 11.19
CA VAL A 175 -7.37 -0.35 12.45
C VAL A 175 -8.43 0.69 12.80
N ASN A 176 -8.90 0.70 14.06
CA ASN A 176 -9.82 1.71 14.55
C ASN A 176 -9.13 2.66 15.55
N PRO A 177 -9.33 3.99 15.41
CA PRO A 177 -10.03 4.68 14.33
C PRO A 177 -9.34 4.51 12.97
N SER A 178 -10.14 4.43 11.91
CA SER A 178 -9.63 4.33 10.54
C SER A 178 -8.78 5.57 10.22
N SER A 179 -7.54 5.35 9.81
CA SER A 179 -6.59 6.42 9.46
C SER A 179 -5.84 6.05 8.18
N SER A 180 -5.20 7.04 7.54
CA SER A 180 -4.42 6.81 6.34
C SER A 180 -3.03 6.25 6.65
N GLY A 181 -2.43 5.56 5.68
CA GLY A 181 -1.05 5.08 5.73
C GLY A 181 -0.84 3.71 6.38
N TRP A 182 -1.88 3.06 6.91
CA TRP A 182 -1.77 1.69 7.42
C TRP A 182 -1.46 0.69 6.30
N LYS A 183 -0.40 -0.09 6.51
CA LYS A 183 -0.12 -1.33 5.76
C LYS A 183 -0.32 -2.51 6.70
N TYR A 184 -0.91 -3.59 6.20
CA TYR A 184 -1.27 -4.72 7.04
C TYR A 184 -0.29 -5.87 6.86
N PHE A 185 0.10 -6.44 8.00
CA PHE A 185 0.93 -7.62 8.11
C PHE A 185 0.04 -8.77 8.55
N TRP A 186 0.12 -9.88 7.82
CA TRP A 186 -0.75 -11.04 7.98
C TRP A 186 0.03 -12.23 8.49
N TYR A 187 -0.60 -13.03 9.34
CA TYR A 187 0.01 -14.17 10.00
C TYR A 187 -0.97 -15.35 10.03
N ARG A 188 -0.40 -16.56 9.97
CA ARG A 188 -1.14 -17.83 10.06
C ARG A 188 -0.35 -18.83 10.89
N GLY A 189 -1.01 -19.62 11.74
CA GLY A 189 -0.38 -20.71 12.49
C GLY A 189 -0.73 -20.74 13.98
N LYS A 190 0.12 -21.32 14.83
CA LYS A 190 -0.06 -21.19 16.30
C LYS A 190 0.62 -19.91 16.79
N LYS A 191 -0.03 -19.21 17.72
CA LYS A 191 0.57 -18.08 18.45
C LYS A 191 1.58 -18.65 19.46
N THR A 192 2.82 -18.91 19.02
CA THR A 192 3.90 -19.38 19.91
C THR A 192 4.46 -18.22 20.73
N SER A 193 4.95 -18.54 21.94
CA SER A 193 5.69 -17.62 22.82
C SER A 193 7.09 -17.30 22.30
N GLU A 194 7.64 -18.15 21.43
CA GLU A 194 8.86 -17.87 20.69
C GLU A 194 8.54 -17.16 19.37
N PRO A 195 9.29 -16.10 19.01
CA PRO A 195 9.19 -15.52 17.69
C PRO A 195 9.58 -16.60 16.69
N LEU A 196 8.62 -17.07 15.89
CA LEU A 196 8.93 -17.76 14.65
C LEU A 196 10.01 -16.92 13.96
N THR A 197 11.18 -17.51 13.70
CA THR A 197 12.37 -16.80 13.21
C THR A 197 12.12 -16.07 11.89
N THR A 198 11.00 -16.37 11.25
CA THR A 198 10.20 -15.49 10.42
C THR A 198 8.75 -15.94 10.57
N PRO A 199 7.82 -15.13 11.11
CA PRO A 199 6.42 -15.34 10.75
C PRO A 199 6.39 -15.26 9.21
N ASP A 200 5.76 -16.19 8.51
CA ASP A 200 5.53 -16.01 7.07
C ASP A 200 4.75 -14.69 6.92
N VAL A 201 5.45 -13.60 6.60
CA VAL A 201 4.80 -12.35 6.19
C VAL A 201 4.26 -12.67 4.82
N VAL A 202 3.05 -13.22 4.80
CA VAL A 202 2.51 -13.82 3.58
C VAL A 202 2.29 -12.72 2.54
N PHE A 203 1.80 -11.54 2.95
CA PHE A 203 1.53 -10.42 2.07
C PHE A 203 1.57 -9.07 2.82
N LEU A 204 1.99 -8.01 2.12
CA LEU A 204 1.63 -6.63 2.46
C LEU A 204 0.43 -6.24 1.58
N SER A 205 -0.68 -5.85 2.19
CA SER A 205 -1.87 -5.41 1.45
C SER A 205 -2.50 -4.15 2.03
N THR A 206 -3.40 -3.54 1.27
CA THR A 206 -4.21 -2.38 1.66
C THR A 206 -5.29 -2.72 2.69
N GLY A 207 -5.43 -3.99 3.09
CA GLY A 207 -6.37 -4.40 4.13
C GLY A 207 -7.10 -5.70 3.84
N GLN A 208 -6.97 -6.30 2.65
CA GLN A 208 -7.61 -7.57 2.31
C GLN A 208 -6.64 -8.60 1.74
N ILE A 209 -6.90 -9.88 1.99
CA ILE A 209 -6.23 -11.03 1.37
C ILE A 209 -7.24 -12.14 1.08
N ARG A 210 -6.97 -12.97 0.07
CA ARG A 210 -7.71 -14.21 -0.18
C ARG A 210 -6.89 -15.41 0.31
N VAL A 211 -7.52 -16.31 1.06
CA VAL A 211 -6.87 -17.50 1.63
C VAL A 211 -7.62 -18.77 1.24
N SER A 212 -6.88 -19.80 0.82
CA SER A 212 -7.40 -21.11 0.38
C SER A 212 -7.00 -22.27 1.31
N GLN A 213 -6.34 -21.93 2.43
CA GLN A 213 -5.90 -22.89 3.41
C GLN A 213 -6.53 -22.59 4.78
N GLY A 214 -6.97 -23.64 5.48
CA GLY A 214 -7.49 -23.51 6.84
C GLY A 214 -6.40 -23.16 7.86
N GLY A 215 -6.80 -22.75 9.05
CA GLY A 215 -5.91 -22.44 10.16
C GLY A 215 -6.31 -21.20 10.93
N LEU A 216 -5.50 -20.85 11.92
CA LEU A 216 -5.69 -19.67 12.75
C LEU A 216 -4.96 -18.48 12.13
N TYR A 217 -5.67 -17.38 11.88
CA TYR A 217 -5.16 -16.16 11.25
C TYR A 217 -5.24 -14.97 12.19
N TRP A 218 -4.25 -14.07 12.15
CA TRP A 218 -4.26 -12.76 12.83
C TRP A 218 -3.49 -11.73 12.00
N CYS A 219 -3.69 -10.45 12.29
CA CYS A 219 -3.03 -9.37 11.58
C CYS A 219 -2.57 -8.24 12.51
N ARG A 220 -1.72 -7.35 12.01
CA ARG A 220 -1.43 -6.05 12.64
C ARG A 220 -1.22 -4.98 11.57
N GLY A 221 -1.49 -3.72 11.91
CA GLY A 221 -1.18 -2.57 11.05
C GLY A 221 0.22 -2.03 11.35
N GLY A 222 0.88 -1.47 10.34
CA GLY A 222 2.08 -0.66 10.52
C GLY A 222 2.10 0.54 9.57
N ARG A 223 2.65 1.67 10.04
CA ARG A 223 2.80 2.91 9.25
C ARG A 223 3.96 3.79 9.75
N GLY A 224 4.36 4.77 8.94
CA GLY A 224 5.43 5.71 9.27
C GLY A 224 6.84 5.15 9.04
N ASP A 225 7.84 6.01 9.26
CA ASP A 225 9.26 5.70 9.20
C ASP A 225 9.98 6.35 10.40
N PRO A 226 10.50 5.58 11.37
CA PRO A 226 10.47 4.11 11.45
C PRO A 226 9.04 3.57 11.64
N VAL A 227 8.82 2.31 11.24
CA VAL A 227 7.47 1.71 11.25
C VAL A 227 6.93 1.60 12.67
N TYR A 228 5.83 2.29 12.93
CA TYR A 228 4.99 2.13 14.10
C TYR A 228 4.00 0.98 13.89
N TYR A 229 3.86 0.09 14.87
CA TYR A 229 2.97 -1.06 14.79
C TYR A 229 1.81 -0.97 15.79
N THR A 230 0.63 -1.40 15.35
CA THR A 230 -0.53 -1.62 16.22
C THR A 230 -0.33 -2.84 17.11
N GLU A 231 -1.22 -3.03 18.07
CA GLU A 231 -1.43 -4.34 18.67
C GLU A 231 -1.97 -5.35 17.64
N TYR A 232 -1.73 -6.62 17.88
CA TYR A 232 -2.28 -7.71 17.07
C TYR A 232 -3.80 -7.77 17.20
N SER A 233 -4.45 -8.18 16.11
CA SER A 233 -5.87 -8.52 16.14
C SER A 233 -6.14 -9.74 17.01
N ASP A 234 -7.41 -9.89 17.41
CA ASP A 234 -7.88 -11.19 17.87
C ASP A 234 -7.81 -12.19 16.70
N PRO A 235 -7.37 -13.43 16.97
CA PRO A 235 -7.23 -14.42 15.92
C PRO A 235 -8.58 -15.00 15.51
N ILE A 236 -8.69 -15.44 14.25
CA ILE A 236 -9.87 -16.14 13.72
C ILE A 236 -9.48 -17.51 13.17
N SER A 237 -10.32 -18.51 13.38
CA SER A 237 -10.14 -19.85 12.81
C SER A 237 -10.89 -19.93 11.49
N ILE A 238 -10.18 -20.35 10.43
CA ILE A 238 -10.74 -20.65 9.12
C ILE A 238 -10.68 -22.16 8.92
N ASN A 239 -11.81 -22.79 8.64
CA ASN A 239 -11.89 -24.21 8.32
C ASN A 239 -11.84 -24.40 6.81
N LYS A 240 -11.39 -25.58 6.39
CA LYS A 240 -11.43 -25.98 4.98
C LYS A 240 -12.41 -27.13 4.85
N ILE A 241 -13.40 -26.97 3.98
CA ILE A 241 -14.34 -28.03 3.65
C ILE A 241 -13.65 -28.97 2.66
N PHE A 242 -13.76 -30.26 2.92
CA PHE A 242 -13.24 -31.31 2.06
C PHE A 242 -14.41 -32.12 1.50
N GLU A 243 -14.43 -32.33 0.19
CA GLU A 243 -15.46 -33.11 -0.50
C GLU A 243 -15.43 -34.60 -0.08
N ASN A 244 -14.25 -35.10 0.35
CA ASN A 244 -14.00 -36.47 0.81
C ASN A 244 -14.57 -37.54 -0.13
N LYS A 245 -14.62 -37.26 -1.44
CA LYS A 245 -15.17 -38.16 -2.45
C LYS A 245 -14.13 -39.21 -2.85
N ALA A 246 -14.47 -40.48 -2.65
CA ALA A 246 -13.67 -41.61 -3.13
C ALA A 246 -13.86 -41.82 -4.64
N VAL A 247 -12.76 -41.96 -5.37
CA VAL A 247 -12.75 -42.20 -6.82
C VAL A 247 -11.83 -43.37 -7.11
N VAL A 248 -12.30 -44.33 -7.90
CA VAL A 248 -11.48 -45.43 -8.41
C VAL A 248 -10.82 -44.98 -9.71
N THR A 249 -9.50 -45.11 -9.78
CA THR A 249 -8.70 -44.88 -10.99
C THR A 249 -8.06 -46.19 -11.45
N LEU A 250 -7.99 -46.37 -12.77
CA LEU A 250 -7.37 -47.52 -13.40
C LEU A 250 -6.12 -47.04 -14.13
N GLN A 251 -4.99 -47.70 -13.86
CA GLN A 251 -3.73 -47.44 -14.54
C GLN A 251 -3.19 -48.73 -15.16
N PRO A 252 -2.97 -48.76 -16.49
CA PRO A 252 -3.31 -47.72 -17.47
C PRO A 252 -4.83 -47.55 -17.66
N ASN A 253 -5.27 -46.38 -18.11
CA ASN A 253 -6.69 -45.98 -18.18
C ASN A 253 -7.45 -46.53 -19.40
N TRP A 254 -7.14 -47.76 -19.80
CA TRP A 254 -7.71 -48.39 -20.99
C TRP A 254 -9.17 -48.80 -20.78
N SER A 255 -9.96 -48.70 -21.86
CA SER A 255 -11.36 -49.15 -21.89
C SER A 255 -11.50 -50.66 -22.03
N GLU A 256 -10.48 -51.31 -22.62
CA GLU A 256 -10.41 -52.76 -22.79
C GLU A 256 -9.07 -53.27 -22.27
N ILE A 257 -9.11 -54.37 -21.52
CA ILE A 257 -7.94 -55.00 -20.91
C ILE A 257 -7.87 -56.43 -21.43
N TYR A 258 -6.76 -56.79 -22.08
CA TYR A 258 -6.53 -58.13 -22.60
C TYR A 258 -5.93 -59.04 -21.52
N ARG A 259 -6.11 -60.35 -21.70
CA ARG A 259 -5.56 -61.36 -20.78
C ARG A 259 -4.04 -61.29 -20.77
N GLY A 260 -3.46 -61.28 -19.57
CA GLY A 260 -2.02 -61.23 -19.38
C GLY A 260 -1.47 -59.83 -19.09
N GLU A 261 -2.25 -58.77 -19.29
CA GLU A 261 -1.84 -57.40 -19.04
C GLU A 261 -1.67 -57.10 -17.56
N LYS A 262 -0.83 -56.10 -17.26
CA LYS A 262 -0.63 -55.58 -15.92
C LYS A 262 -1.46 -54.32 -15.75
N ILE A 263 -2.34 -54.33 -14.76
CA ILE A 263 -3.17 -53.17 -14.40
C ILE A 263 -3.05 -52.89 -12.91
N THR A 264 -3.33 -51.67 -12.53
CA THR A 264 -3.37 -51.21 -11.15
C THR A 264 -4.66 -50.43 -10.92
N LEU A 265 -5.45 -50.85 -9.94
CA LEU A 265 -6.60 -50.12 -9.44
C LEU A 265 -6.16 -49.28 -8.24
N ARG A 266 -6.52 -48.01 -8.21
CA ARG A 266 -6.21 -47.10 -7.10
C ARG A 266 -7.47 -46.41 -6.62
N CYS A 267 -7.64 -46.32 -5.30
CA CYS A 267 -8.70 -45.55 -4.67
C CYS A 267 -8.13 -44.23 -4.16
N GLU A 268 -8.62 -43.11 -4.69
CA GLU A 268 -8.18 -41.78 -4.30
C GLU A 268 -9.34 -41.03 -3.62
N ILE A 269 -9.07 -40.47 -2.44
CA ILE A 269 -10.00 -39.58 -1.75
C ILE A 269 -9.67 -38.15 -2.18
N LYS A 270 -10.55 -37.53 -2.98
CA LYS A 270 -10.36 -36.15 -3.42
C LYS A 270 -10.33 -35.20 -2.24
N ASP A 271 -9.34 -34.30 -2.26
CA ASP A 271 -9.07 -33.30 -1.23
C ASP A 271 -8.85 -33.89 0.19
N GLY A 272 -8.62 -35.20 0.33
CA GLY A 272 -8.45 -35.85 1.63
C GLY A 272 -7.18 -35.46 2.41
N GLY A 273 -6.27 -34.67 1.83
CA GLY A 273 -5.07 -34.16 2.50
C GLY A 273 -4.14 -35.24 3.07
N ASP A 274 -3.37 -34.88 4.10
CA ASP A 274 -2.40 -35.74 4.81
C ASP A 274 -3.06 -36.56 5.94
N THR A 275 -4.30 -37.00 5.72
CA THR A 275 -5.04 -37.77 6.73
C THR A 275 -4.86 -39.27 6.50
N GLU A 276 -4.76 -40.04 7.59
CA GLU A 276 -4.65 -41.49 7.50
C GLU A 276 -6.01 -42.13 7.22
N TRP A 277 -6.20 -42.60 5.98
CA TRP A 277 -7.39 -43.32 5.54
C TRP A 277 -7.18 -44.84 5.62
N THR A 278 -8.25 -45.54 5.97
CA THR A 278 -8.41 -46.98 5.73
C THR A 278 -9.33 -47.17 4.53
N TYR A 279 -9.01 -48.14 3.67
CA TYR A 279 -9.71 -48.35 2.40
C TYR A 279 -10.50 -49.65 2.45
N GLU A 280 -11.73 -49.60 1.94
CA GLU A 280 -12.58 -50.77 1.76
C GLU A 280 -13.04 -50.85 0.31
N TRP A 281 -12.78 -51.98 -0.33
CA TRP A 281 -13.16 -52.26 -1.72
C TRP A 281 -14.39 -53.15 -1.79
N LYS A 282 -15.30 -52.79 -2.70
CA LYS A 282 -16.44 -53.61 -3.12
C LYS A 282 -16.30 -53.90 -4.60
N THR A 283 -16.41 -55.18 -4.97
CA THR A 283 -16.32 -55.60 -6.37
C THR A 283 -17.24 -56.77 -6.66
N THR A 284 -17.67 -56.90 -7.91
CA THR A 284 -18.34 -58.10 -8.44
C THR A 284 -17.37 -59.15 -8.98
N SER A 285 -16.07 -58.82 -9.01
CA SER A 285 -14.99 -59.73 -9.40
C SER A 285 -14.86 -60.90 -8.42
N SER A 286 -14.50 -62.07 -8.96
CA SER A 286 -14.23 -63.26 -8.14
C SER A 286 -12.95 -63.14 -7.31
N ARG A 287 -12.07 -62.18 -7.62
CA ARG A 287 -10.87 -61.87 -6.83
C ARG A 287 -11.00 -60.50 -6.17
N LYS A 288 -11.21 -60.51 -4.85
CA LYS A 288 -11.35 -59.29 -4.06
C LYS A 288 -9.99 -58.58 -3.86
N PRO A 289 -9.92 -57.25 -4.07
CA PRO A 289 -8.75 -56.44 -3.71
C PRO A 289 -8.43 -56.49 -2.21
N SER A 290 -7.17 -56.22 -1.87
CA SER A 290 -6.75 -55.96 -0.49
C SER A 290 -7.32 -54.63 0.01
N ASN A 291 -7.43 -54.45 1.33
CA ASN A 291 -7.87 -53.19 1.97
C ASN A 291 -6.76 -52.11 1.97
N GLN A 292 -6.07 -51.96 0.83
CA GLN A 292 -5.04 -50.95 0.60
C GLN A 292 -5.56 -49.93 -0.42
N ASN A 293 -4.90 -48.77 -0.49
CA ASN A 293 -5.24 -47.73 -1.48
C ASN A 293 -4.95 -48.17 -2.92
N GLU A 294 -3.99 -49.09 -3.11
CA GLU A 294 -3.58 -49.61 -4.41
C GLU A 294 -3.70 -51.13 -4.48
N HIS A 295 -4.20 -51.63 -5.60
CA HIS A 295 -4.28 -53.05 -5.93
C HIS A 295 -3.69 -53.30 -7.30
N SER A 296 -2.48 -53.86 -7.35
CA SER A 296 -1.78 -54.19 -8.60
C SER A 296 -1.99 -55.65 -9.00
N ILE A 297 -2.45 -55.85 -10.23
CA ILE A 297 -2.67 -57.15 -10.86
C ILE A 297 -1.57 -57.34 -11.90
N ARG A 298 -0.65 -58.27 -11.64
CA ARG A 298 0.51 -58.52 -12.52
C ARG A 298 0.16 -59.17 -13.85
N SER A 299 -0.92 -59.95 -13.89
CA SER A 299 -1.39 -60.66 -15.07
C SER A 299 -2.90 -60.88 -14.97
N THR A 300 -3.65 -60.20 -15.84
CA THR A 300 -5.12 -60.19 -15.85
C THR A 300 -5.70 -61.50 -16.37
N THR A 301 -6.88 -61.86 -15.84
CA THR A 301 -7.64 -63.05 -16.23
C THR A 301 -9.13 -62.72 -16.11
N VAL A 302 -9.99 -63.57 -16.68
CA VAL A 302 -11.45 -63.40 -16.62
C VAL A 302 -11.95 -63.30 -15.16
N SER A 303 -11.26 -63.95 -14.22
CA SER A 303 -11.59 -63.88 -12.79
C SER A 303 -11.47 -62.49 -12.16
N HIS A 304 -10.74 -61.57 -12.81
CA HIS A 304 -10.58 -60.17 -12.40
C HIS A 304 -11.62 -59.23 -13.04
N SER A 305 -12.50 -59.73 -13.92
CA SER A 305 -13.53 -58.88 -14.53
C SER A 305 -14.63 -58.57 -13.52
N GLY A 306 -15.07 -57.31 -13.48
CA GLY A 306 -16.14 -56.87 -12.59
C GLY A 306 -16.19 -55.36 -12.43
N GLU A 307 -17.19 -54.90 -11.70
CA GLU A 307 -17.32 -53.51 -11.27
C GLU A 307 -16.49 -53.32 -9.99
N TYR A 308 -15.83 -52.16 -9.86
CA TYR A 308 -15.01 -51.83 -8.70
C TYR A 308 -15.46 -50.50 -8.11
N SER A 309 -15.74 -50.51 -6.80
CA SER A 309 -16.01 -49.30 -6.01
C SER A 309 -15.18 -49.35 -4.73
N CYS A 310 -14.85 -48.18 -4.21
CA CYS A 310 -14.10 -48.05 -2.98
C CYS A 310 -14.71 -46.99 -2.07
N LYS A 311 -14.45 -47.11 -0.77
CA LYS A 311 -14.72 -46.06 0.21
C LYS A 311 -13.54 -45.93 1.18
N GLY A 312 -13.30 -44.71 1.64
CA GLY A 312 -12.33 -44.40 2.69
C GLY A 312 -13.01 -44.23 4.04
N ARG A 313 -12.37 -44.67 5.11
CA ARG A 313 -12.74 -44.34 6.50
C ARG A 313 -11.54 -43.72 7.22
N MET A 314 -11.75 -42.54 7.82
CA MET A 314 -10.72 -41.88 8.63
C MET A 314 -10.40 -42.72 9.87
N LYS A 315 -9.11 -42.94 10.17
CA LYS A 315 -8.71 -43.72 11.36
C LYS A 315 -9.17 -43.08 12.68
N HIS A 316 -9.25 -41.76 12.77
CA HIS A 316 -9.65 -41.04 13.99
C HIS A 316 -11.15 -41.11 14.33
N ALA A 317 -12.00 -41.64 13.43
CA ALA A 317 -13.44 -41.79 13.70
C ALA A 317 -13.80 -43.09 14.44
N GLN A 318 -12.82 -43.89 14.90
CA GLN A 318 -13.04 -45.16 15.61
C GLN A 318 -13.00 -45.06 17.14
N GLN A 319 -12.89 -43.85 17.72
CA GLN A 319 -12.82 -43.65 19.18
C GLN A 319 -13.97 -42.80 19.77
N SER A 320 -15.09 -42.67 19.06
CA SER A 320 -16.35 -42.12 19.62
C SER A 320 -17.39 -43.20 19.78
#